data_AF-A0A924ZSG5-F1
#
_entry.id   AF-A0A924ZSG5-F1
#
_cell.length_a   1.000
_cell.length_b   1.000
_cell.length_c   1.000
_cell.angle_alpha   90.00
_cell.angle_beta   90.00
_cell.angle_gamma   90.00
#
_symmetry.space_group_name_H-M   'P 1'
#
loop_
_entity.id
_entity.type
_entity.pdbx_description
1 polymer ?
#
loop_
_entity_poly.entity_id
_entity_poly.type
_entity_poly.pdbx_seq_one_letter_code
_entity_poly.pdbx_strand_id
1 'polypeptide(L)'
;MTENNPLHTFHIPVMGLAYTIDSPIRVAKYGISSVISIMDDELIEKMNAFYSKKFDLPYQDITQKIHDYRAERITSYLNLVDKIVKEKFENFKTELSESKSALENYIAMLPNKSAIKAGLQNLMEDGFAFKENIRNYLEKNLYPGDIDVNIMTKLDKDNFIKDEQLPIIFNDAHAALRGFVNSTLESSVVLSAGMNPRLYSYFESFSAFFPDANNALKKKITLKVSDFRSAMIQGNF
;
A
#
# COMPACT_ATOMS: atom_id res chain seq x y z
N MET A 1 -3.71 -9.44 -19.66
CA MET A 1 -2.93 -9.32 -18.42
C MET A 1 -1.49 -9.11 -18.83
N THR A 2 -0.92 -7.92 -18.63
CA THR A 2 0.54 -7.79 -18.65
C THR A 2 1.01 -8.43 -17.36
N GLU A 3 1.60 -9.61 -17.45
CA GLU A 3 2.28 -10.25 -16.32
C GLU A 3 3.45 -9.35 -15.90
N ASN A 4 3.20 -8.42 -14.99
CA ASN A 4 4.27 -7.69 -14.32
C ASN A 4 4.96 -8.71 -13.41
N ASN A 5 6.06 -9.29 -13.88
CA ASN A 5 6.90 -10.13 -13.05
C ASN A 5 7.36 -9.31 -11.84
N PRO A 6 7.08 -9.75 -10.60
CA PRO A 6 7.43 -9.00 -9.42
C PRO A 6 8.96 -8.86 -9.34
N LEU A 7 9.44 -7.62 -9.13
CA LEU A 7 10.87 -7.33 -9.03
C LEU A 7 11.53 -8.11 -7.88
N HIS A 8 10.77 -8.34 -6.80
CA HIS A 8 11.21 -9.06 -5.61
C HIS A 8 10.36 -10.29 -5.37
N THR A 9 11.00 -11.35 -4.86
CA THR A 9 10.33 -12.59 -4.47
C THR A 9 9.83 -12.57 -3.03
N PHE A 10 9.92 -11.42 -2.35
CA PHE A 10 9.49 -11.21 -0.98
C PHE A 10 8.70 -9.90 -0.87
N HIS A 11 7.94 -9.78 0.21
CA HIS A 11 7.28 -8.55 0.63
C HIS A 11 7.46 -8.39 2.15
N ILE A 12 7.23 -7.19 2.68
CA ILE A 12 7.26 -6.94 4.12
C ILE A 12 5.83 -7.12 4.66
N PRO A 13 5.55 -8.19 5.43
CA PRO A 13 4.21 -8.42 5.97
C PRO A 13 3.91 -7.41 7.07
N VAL A 14 2.65 -7.34 7.50
CA VAL A 14 2.29 -6.59 8.72
C VAL A 14 2.99 -7.21 9.94
N MET A 15 3.76 -6.39 10.66
CA MET A 15 4.54 -6.81 11.85
C MET A 15 4.01 -6.22 13.18
N GLY A 16 2.84 -5.55 13.13
CA GLY A 16 2.21 -4.89 14.27
C GLY A 16 1.61 -3.55 13.87
N LEU A 17 0.91 -2.90 14.79
CA LEU A 17 0.22 -1.62 14.52
C LEU A 17 1.19 -0.52 14.04
N ALA A 18 2.35 -0.37 14.69
CA ALA A 18 3.28 0.71 14.44
C ALA A 18 4.53 0.35 13.63
N TYR A 19 4.92 -0.93 13.58
CA TYR A 19 6.22 -1.33 13.03
C TYR A 19 6.38 -1.08 11.54
N THR A 20 5.29 -1.26 10.77
CA THR A 20 5.31 -1.14 9.31
C THR A 20 4.53 0.08 8.79
N ILE A 21 4.10 0.98 9.69
CA ILE A 21 3.21 2.10 9.36
C ILE A 21 3.79 2.97 8.24
N ASP A 22 5.11 3.18 8.21
CA ASP A 22 5.81 4.02 7.24
C ASP A 22 6.75 3.24 6.29
N SER A 23 6.69 1.90 6.33
CA SER A 23 7.54 1.06 5.50
C SER A 23 7.43 1.40 4.01
N PRO A 24 6.23 1.63 3.43
CA PRO A 24 6.14 1.99 2.02
C PRO A 24 6.86 3.28 1.67
N ILE A 25 6.79 4.31 2.53
CA ILE A 25 7.54 5.57 2.34
C ILE A 25 9.05 5.30 2.23
N ARG A 26 9.56 4.29 2.93
CA ARG A 26 11.00 3.98 3.00
C ARG A 26 11.47 3.09 1.85
N VAL A 27 10.70 2.07 1.49
CA VAL A 27 11.18 0.98 0.61
C VAL A 27 10.43 0.84 -0.71
N ALA A 28 9.24 1.43 -0.88
CA ALA A 28 8.43 1.22 -2.09
C ALA A 28 9.13 1.72 -3.36
N LYS A 29 9.96 2.76 -3.28
CA LYS A 29 10.73 3.24 -4.44
C LYS A 29 11.68 2.18 -5.03
N TYR A 30 12.04 1.16 -4.26
CA TYR A 30 12.87 0.04 -4.71
C TYR A 30 12.03 -1.13 -5.24
N GLY A 31 10.70 -0.99 -5.36
CA GLY A 31 9.77 -2.02 -5.78
C GLY A 31 9.37 -3.02 -4.68
N ILE A 32 9.74 -2.78 -3.41
CA ILE A 32 9.44 -3.69 -2.30
C ILE A 32 8.04 -3.37 -1.76
N SER A 33 7.09 -4.29 -1.96
CA SER A 33 5.73 -4.19 -1.41
C SER A 33 5.73 -4.36 0.11
N SER A 34 4.89 -3.60 0.81
CA SER A 34 4.78 -3.66 2.28
C SER A 34 3.38 -3.34 2.78
N VAL A 35 3.05 -3.85 3.98
CA VAL A 35 1.68 -3.78 4.53
C VAL A 35 1.60 -2.82 5.73
N ILE A 36 0.71 -1.83 5.66
CA ILE A 36 0.38 -0.89 6.74
C ILE A 36 -0.79 -1.44 7.56
N SER A 37 -0.66 -1.56 8.87
CA SER A 37 -1.83 -1.82 9.73
C SER A 37 -2.65 -0.53 9.88
N ILE A 38 -3.93 -0.58 9.52
CA ILE A 38 -4.83 0.60 9.55
C ILE A 38 -5.87 0.56 10.68
N MET A 39 -5.61 -0.22 11.73
CA MET A 39 -6.54 -0.40 12.85
C MET A 39 -6.49 0.71 13.91
N ASP A 40 -5.35 1.39 14.06
CA ASP A 40 -5.13 2.42 15.09
C ASP A 40 -5.15 3.81 14.44
N ASP A 41 -6.30 4.48 14.50
CA ASP A 41 -6.49 5.77 13.85
C ASP A 41 -5.74 6.92 14.55
N GLU A 42 -5.48 6.82 15.86
CA GLU A 42 -4.71 7.82 16.59
C GLU A 42 -3.24 7.81 16.16
N LEU A 43 -2.66 6.62 16.01
CA LEU A 43 -1.32 6.47 15.47
C LEU A 43 -1.26 7.00 14.03
N ILE A 44 -2.25 6.64 13.20
CA ILE A 44 -2.33 7.08 11.81
C ILE A 44 -2.36 8.60 11.71
N GLU A 45 -3.16 9.28 12.53
CA GLU A 45 -3.23 10.75 12.50
C GLU A 45 -1.93 11.41 12.97
N LYS A 46 -1.27 10.85 13.99
CA LYS A 46 0.07 11.31 14.40
C LYS A 46 1.10 11.15 13.28
N MET A 47 1.05 10.04 12.55
CA MET A 47 1.95 9.78 11.43
C MET A 47 1.61 10.66 10.22
N ASN A 48 0.34 10.97 10.00
CA ASN A 48 -0.12 11.92 8.99
C ASN A 48 0.45 13.33 9.25
N ALA A 49 0.32 13.83 10.47
CA ALA A 49 0.91 15.11 10.88
C ALA A 49 2.43 15.12 10.73
N PHE A 50 3.11 14.06 11.20
CA PHE A 50 4.56 13.95 11.14
C PHE A 50 5.09 13.95 9.71
N TYR A 51 4.51 13.12 8.84
CA TYR A 51 4.98 12.99 7.46
C TYR A 51 4.57 14.18 6.59
N SER A 52 3.40 14.76 6.80
CA SER A 52 3.02 16.00 6.13
C SER A 52 4.00 17.12 6.45
N LYS A 53 4.36 17.30 7.73
CA LYS A 53 5.41 18.28 8.12
C LYS A 53 6.77 17.95 7.51
N LYS A 54 7.17 16.68 7.51
CA LYS A 54 8.49 16.24 7.00
C LYS A 54 8.67 16.46 5.50
N PHE A 55 7.58 16.38 4.73
CA PHE A 55 7.58 16.54 3.28
C PHE A 55 7.01 17.88 2.81
N ASP A 56 6.78 18.82 3.74
CA ASP A 56 6.21 20.15 3.46
C ASP A 56 4.88 20.09 2.69
N LEU A 57 4.00 19.18 3.12
CA LEU A 57 2.69 18.95 2.53
C LEU A 57 1.57 19.58 3.39
N PRO A 58 0.47 20.05 2.76
CA PRO A 58 -0.68 20.57 3.49
C PRO A 58 -1.23 19.52 4.47
N TYR A 59 -1.51 19.95 5.70
CA TYR A 59 -2.08 19.11 6.75
C TYR A 59 -3.22 19.85 7.44
N GLN A 60 -4.30 19.12 7.68
CA GLN A 60 -5.41 19.57 8.50
C GLN A 60 -5.74 18.48 9.51
N ASP A 61 -5.80 18.86 10.79
CA ASP A 61 -6.10 17.94 11.88
C ASP A 61 -7.54 17.42 11.79
N ILE A 62 -7.69 16.09 11.81
CA ILE A 62 -8.97 15.40 11.78
C ILE A 62 -9.31 15.01 13.21
N THR A 63 -10.03 15.89 13.92
CA THR A 63 -10.42 15.66 15.31
C THR A 63 -11.51 14.57 15.45
N GLN A 64 -11.62 13.95 16.62
CA GLN A 64 -12.69 12.99 16.94
C GLN A 64 -14.11 13.57 16.92
N LYS A 65 -14.24 14.91 16.79
CA LYS A 65 -15.55 15.59 16.67
C LYS A 65 -16.12 15.49 15.24
N ILE A 66 -15.29 15.14 14.27
CA ILE A 66 -15.70 15.00 12.87
C ILE A 66 -16.50 13.69 12.72
N HIS A 67 -17.57 13.74 11.96
CA HIS A 67 -18.32 12.53 11.62
C HIS A 67 -17.44 11.57 10.82
N ASP A 68 -17.42 10.29 11.20
CA ASP A 68 -16.59 9.25 10.58
C ASP A 68 -15.07 9.58 10.58
N TYR A 69 -14.59 10.31 11.60
CA TYR A 69 -13.20 10.75 11.71
C TYR A 69 -12.17 9.63 11.50
N ARG A 70 -12.48 8.38 11.88
CA ARG A 70 -11.57 7.24 11.73
C ARG A 70 -11.33 6.92 10.25
N ALA A 71 -12.39 6.85 9.45
CA ALA A 71 -12.27 6.61 8.02
C ALA A 71 -11.55 7.78 7.32
N GLU A 72 -11.83 9.01 7.74
CA GLU A 72 -11.17 10.23 7.22
C GLU A 72 -9.66 10.25 7.53
N ARG A 73 -9.25 9.94 8.77
CA ARG A 73 -7.83 9.81 9.16
C ARG A 73 -7.09 8.78 8.32
N ILE A 74 -7.69 7.61 8.14
CA ILE A 74 -7.12 6.52 7.34
C ILE A 74 -7.01 6.93 5.88
N THR A 75 -8.07 7.50 5.31
CA THR A 75 -8.07 8.01 3.92
C THR A 75 -6.96 9.03 3.71
N SER A 76 -6.90 10.04 4.58
CA SER A 76 -5.93 11.13 4.52
C SER A 76 -4.49 10.61 4.59
N TYR A 77 -4.20 9.71 5.52
CA TYR A 77 -2.88 9.13 5.66
C TYR A 77 -2.48 8.25 4.47
N LEU A 78 -3.37 7.39 3.98
CA LEU A 78 -3.07 6.53 2.84
C LEU A 78 -2.83 7.37 1.57
N ASN A 79 -3.57 8.46 1.38
CA ASN A 79 -3.35 9.40 0.28
C ASN A 79 -2.00 10.13 0.42
N LEU A 80 -1.62 10.51 1.64
CA LEU A 80 -0.31 11.08 1.94
C LEU A 80 0.82 10.10 1.58
N VAL A 81 0.71 8.84 2.01
CA VAL A 81 1.70 7.79 1.72
C VAL A 81 1.82 7.57 0.22
N ASP A 82 0.69 7.45 -0.49
CA ASP A 82 0.64 7.29 -1.95
C ASP A 82 1.37 8.43 -2.68
N LYS A 83 1.07 9.68 -2.29
CA LYS A 83 1.72 10.87 -2.85
C LYS A 83 3.23 10.83 -2.64
N ILE A 84 3.67 10.59 -1.41
CA ILE A 84 5.10 10.54 -1.07
C ILE A 84 5.81 9.42 -1.84
N VAL A 85 5.20 8.23 -1.95
CA VAL A 85 5.80 7.10 -2.67
C VAL A 85 5.95 7.41 -4.15
N LYS A 86 4.92 7.99 -4.79
CA LYS A 86 4.97 8.41 -6.20
C LYS A 86 6.09 9.42 -6.44
N GLU A 87 6.16 10.48 -5.63
CA GLU A 87 7.21 11.50 -5.74
C GLU A 87 8.62 10.90 -5.54
N LYS A 88 8.80 10.04 -4.53
CA LYS A 88 10.08 9.38 -4.27
C LYS A 88 10.49 8.42 -5.38
N PHE A 89 9.53 7.75 -6.02
CA PHE A 89 9.80 6.85 -7.13
C PHE A 89 10.22 7.60 -8.40
N GLU A 90 9.55 8.70 -8.73
CA GLU A 90 9.94 9.56 -9.86
C GLU A 90 11.32 10.18 -9.68
N ASN A 91 11.61 10.67 -8.46
CA ASN A 91 12.93 11.19 -8.12
C ASN A 91 14.00 10.09 -8.22
N PHE A 92 13.68 8.87 -7.78
CA PHE A 92 14.57 7.73 -7.88
C PHE A 92 14.88 7.34 -9.33
N LYS A 93 13.87 7.25 -10.21
CA LYS A 93 14.09 6.98 -11.64
C LYS A 93 14.98 8.05 -12.28
N THR A 94 14.77 9.31 -11.92
CA THR A 94 15.57 10.44 -12.41
C THR A 94 17.02 10.33 -11.93
N GLU A 95 17.23 10.06 -10.63
CA GLU A 95 18.54 9.84 -10.04
C GLU A 95 19.32 8.70 -10.75
N LEU A 96 18.67 7.55 -10.97
CA LEU A 96 19.28 6.42 -11.68
C LEU A 96 19.64 6.74 -13.14
N SER A 97 18.88 7.61 -13.79
CA SER A 97 19.12 7.98 -15.19
C SER A 97 20.23 9.02 -15.35
N GLU A 98 20.49 9.82 -14.30
CA GLU A 98 21.43 10.94 -14.33
C GLU A 98 22.77 10.63 -13.63
N SER A 99 22.78 9.69 -12.68
CA SER A 99 23.95 9.35 -11.90
C SER A 99 24.37 7.89 -12.13
N LYS A 100 25.52 7.73 -12.78
CA LYS A 100 26.14 6.41 -12.99
C LYS A 100 26.41 5.67 -11.68
N SER A 101 26.88 6.39 -10.65
CA SER A 101 27.16 5.77 -9.35
C SER A 101 25.88 5.32 -8.63
N ALA A 102 24.79 6.08 -8.72
CA ALA A 102 23.50 5.67 -8.18
C ALA A 102 22.97 4.42 -8.89
N LEU A 103 23.10 4.38 -10.22
CA LEU A 103 22.74 3.21 -11.03
C LEU A 103 23.56 1.97 -10.65
N GLU A 104 24.89 2.09 -10.55
CA GLU A 104 25.78 1.00 -10.14
C GLU A 104 25.41 0.46 -8.75
N ASN A 105 25.16 1.35 -7.79
CA ASN A 105 24.74 0.98 -6.44
C ASN A 105 23.41 0.23 -6.45
N TYR A 106 22.44 0.68 -7.25
CA TYR A 106 21.16 -0.01 -7.38
C TYR A 106 21.31 -1.39 -8.03
N ILE A 107 22.06 -1.51 -9.12
CA ILE A 107 22.37 -2.79 -9.79
C ILE A 107 23.04 -3.76 -8.81
N ALA A 108 23.94 -3.27 -7.95
CA ALA A 108 24.61 -4.08 -6.93
C ALA A 108 23.63 -4.63 -5.89
N MET A 109 22.55 -3.90 -5.56
CA MET A 109 21.50 -4.36 -4.65
C MET A 109 20.57 -5.43 -5.28
N LEU A 110 20.47 -5.49 -6.61
CA LEU A 110 19.59 -6.44 -7.28
C LEU A 110 20.13 -7.87 -7.23
N PRO A 111 19.25 -8.89 -7.10
CA PRO A 111 19.64 -10.30 -7.17
C PRO A 111 20.37 -10.63 -8.48
N ASN A 112 21.38 -11.49 -8.43
CA ASN A 112 22.21 -11.82 -9.60
C ASN A 112 21.44 -12.46 -10.76
N LYS A 113 20.31 -13.12 -10.49
CA LYS A 113 19.45 -13.75 -11.51
C LYS A 113 18.34 -12.81 -12.01
N SER A 114 18.32 -11.54 -11.59
CA SER A 114 17.29 -10.59 -12.00
C SER A 114 17.47 -10.20 -13.47
N ALA A 115 16.41 -10.38 -14.27
CA ALA A 115 16.38 -9.91 -15.65
C ALA A 115 16.60 -8.38 -15.73
N ILE A 116 16.12 -7.65 -14.73
CA ILE A 116 16.28 -6.19 -14.63
C ILE A 116 17.74 -5.83 -14.46
N LYS A 117 18.48 -6.57 -13.62
CA LYS A 117 19.92 -6.38 -13.43
C LYS A 117 20.68 -6.59 -14.73
N ALA A 118 20.41 -7.71 -15.43
CA ALA A 118 21.07 -8.02 -16.69
C ALA A 118 20.80 -6.95 -17.76
N GLY A 119 19.55 -6.50 -17.91
CA GLY A 119 19.21 -5.46 -18.88
C GLY A 119 19.86 -4.11 -18.56
N LEU A 120 19.93 -3.71 -17.29
CA LEU A 120 20.63 -2.49 -16.89
C LEU A 120 22.14 -2.57 -17.13
N GLN A 121 22.77 -3.72 -16.87
CA GLN A 121 24.20 -3.92 -17.12
C GLN A 121 24.53 -3.83 -18.63
N ASN A 122 23.71 -4.43 -19.50
CA ASN A 122 23.89 -4.30 -20.95
C ASN A 122 23.80 -2.84 -21.40
N LEU A 123 22.80 -2.10 -20.92
CA LEU A 123 22.63 -0.69 -21.27
C LEU A 123 23.77 0.21 -20.78
N MET A 124 24.49 -0.20 -19.72
CA MET A 124 25.68 0.53 -19.26
C MET A 124 26.88 0.36 -20.19
N GLU A 125 26.97 -0.75 -20.93
CA GLU A 125 28.07 -1.04 -21.86
C GLU A 125 27.91 -0.30 -23.19
N ASP A 126 26.68 0.01 -23.59
CA ASP A 126 26.35 0.56 -24.92
C ASP A 126 26.73 2.03 -25.14
N GLY A 127 27.06 2.80 -24.09
CA GLY A 127 27.75 4.11 -24.13
C GLY A 127 27.06 5.31 -24.84
N PHE A 128 26.21 5.08 -25.83
CA PHE A 128 25.48 6.10 -26.59
C PHE A 128 24.02 6.23 -26.09
N ALA A 129 23.51 7.45 -25.93
CA ALA A 129 22.17 7.74 -25.42
C ALA A 129 21.85 7.14 -24.02
N PHE A 130 22.88 7.00 -23.17
CA PHE A 130 22.81 6.43 -21.82
C PHE A 130 21.59 6.88 -21.00
N LYS A 131 21.37 8.20 -20.86
CA LYS A 131 20.28 8.75 -20.04
C LYS A 131 18.90 8.33 -20.55
N GLU A 132 18.65 8.47 -21.85
CA GLU A 132 17.34 8.22 -22.45
C GLU A 132 17.02 6.72 -22.50
N ASN A 133 18.00 5.90 -22.84
CA ASN A 133 17.84 4.44 -22.86
C ASN A 133 17.58 3.87 -21.47
N ILE A 134 18.34 4.32 -20.45
CA ILE A 134 18.11 3.92 -19.07
C ILE A 134 16.72 4.38 -18.61
N ARG A 135 16.35 5.64 -18.84
CA ARG A 135 15.03 6.14 -18.44
C ARG A 135 13.90 5.30 -19.05
N ASN A 136 13.94 5.08 -20.36
CA ASN A 136 12.94 4.26 -21.06
C ASN A 136 12.89 2.80 -20.55
N TYR A 137 14.04 2.25 -20.18
CA TYR A 137 14.10 0.92 -19.56
C TYR A 137 13.47 0.92 -18.16
N LEU A 138 13.76 1.92 -17.33
CA LEU A 138 13.19 2.03 -15.98
C LEU A 138 11.67 2.21 -16.03
N GLU A 139 11.15 3.05 -16.93
CA GLU A 139 9.70 3.26 -17.10
C GLU A 139 8.93 1.98 -17.47
N LYS A 140 9.56 1.10 -18.24
CA LYS A 140 8.93 -0.15 -18.71
C LYS A 140 9.06 -1.30 -17.73
N ASN A 141 10.09 -1.30 -16.88
CA ASN A 141 10.45 -2.47 -16.09
C ASN A 141 10.40 -2.26 -14.57
N LEU A 142 10.41 -1.01 -14.09
CA LEU A 142 10.31 -0.71 -12.67
C LEU A 142 8.93 -0.17 -12.31
N TYR A 143 8.45 -0.62 -11.16
CA TYR A 143 7.23 -0.14 -10.54
C TYR A 143 7.50 0.08 -9.04
N PRO A 144 6.83 1.04 -8.40
CA PRO A 144 6.88 1.16 -6.95
C PRO A 144 6.28 -0.09 -6.32
N GLY A 145 6.77 -0.47 -5.14
CA GLY A 145 6.21 -1.55 -4.36
C GLY A 145 4.80 -1.19 -3.87
N ASP A 146 3.93 -2.20 -3.77
CA ASP A 146 2.55 -1.99 -3.35
C ASP A 146 2.47 -1.48 -1.90
N ILE A 147 1.50 -0.60 -1.68
CA ILE A 147 1.11 -0.08 -0.37
C ILE A 147 -0.13 -0.86 0.07
N ASP A 148 0.07 -2.10 0.50
CA ASP A 148 -1.03 -2.91 1.01
C ASP A 148 -1.42 -2.45 2.42
N VAL A 149 -2.66 -2.74 2.82
CA VAL A 149 -3.15 -2.43 4.17
C VAL A 149 -3.57 -3.69 4.91
N ASN A 150 -3.58 -3.67 6.24
CA ASN A 150 -4.06 -4.76 7.06
C ASN A 150 -5.20 -4.32 7.97
N ILE A 151 -6.25 -5.14 8.00
CA ILE A 151 -7.35 -5.07 8.95
C ILE A 151 -7.37 -6.37 9.77
N MET A 152 -7.29 -6.24 11.10
CA MET A 152 -7.44 -7.37 12.03
C MET A 152 -8.92 -7.54 12.36
N THR A 153 -9.56 -8.53 11.75
CA THR A 153 -11.02 -8.67 11.72
C THR A 153 -11.66 -8.93 13.10
N LYS A 154 -10.92 -9.57 14.01
CA LYS A 154 -11.37 -9.86 15.39
C LYS A 154 -11.33 -8.65 16.32
N LEU A 155 -10.64 -7.58 15.96
CA LEU A 155 -10.52 -6.37 16.77
C LEU A 155 -11.53 -5.30 16.36
N ASP A 156 -12.57 -5.69 15.63
CA ASP A 156 -13.67 -4.83 15.22
C ASP A 156 -14.52 -4.44 16.44
N LYS A 157 -14.22 -3.26 17.00
CA LYS A 157 -14.83 -2.75 18.23
C LYS A 157 -16.05 -1.88 17.90
N ASP A 158 -17.11 -2.04 18.69
CA ASP A 158 -18.28 -1.17 18.65
C ASP A 158 -17.93 0.24 19.18
N ASN A 159 -18.43 1.26 18.48
CA ASN A 159 -18.23 2.67 18.84
C ASN A 159 -19.52 3.31 19.34
N PHE A 160 -19.40 4.32 20.22
CA PHE A 160 -20.53 4.92 20.93
C PHE A 160 -20.45 6.45 20.90
N ILE A 161 -21.61 7.11 20.89
CA ILE A 161 -21.74 8.55 21.14
C ILE A 161 -22.69 8.73 22.31
N LYS A 162 -22.22 9.33 23.41
CA LYS A 162 -23.01 9.56 24.63
C LYS A 162 -23.74 8.28 25.09
N ASP A 163 -23.00 7.17 25.12
CA ASP A 163 -23.48 5.82 25.48
C ASP A 163 -24.47 5.17 24.51
N GLU A 164 -24.83 5.83 23.40
CA GLU A 164 -25.59 5.23 22.31
C GLU A 164 -24.65 4.52 21.32
N GLN A 165 -24.89 3.24 21.10
CA GLN A 165 -24.12 2.44 20.14
C GLN A 165 -24.37 2.96 18.71
N LEU A 166 -23.29 3.20 17.98
CA LEU A 166 -23.36 3.55 16.58
C LEU A 166 -23.68 2.34 15.71
N PRO A 167 -24.26 2.55 14.51
CA PRO A 167 -24.37 1.50 13.51
C PRO A 167 -23.03 0.81 13.23
N ILE A 168 -23.08 -0.48 12.92
CA ILE A 168 -21.89 -1.33 12.73
C ILE A 168 -20.87 -0.78 11.73
N ILE A 169 -21.33 0.00 10.75
CA ILE A 169 -20.42 0.64 9.79
C ILE A 169 -19.40 1.52 10.52
N PHE A 170 -19.72 2.10 11.67
CA PHE A 170 -18.79 2.91 12.45
C PHE A 170 -17.86 2.09 13.35
N ASN A 171 -17.93 0.75 13.34
CA ASN A 171 -16.96 -0.08 14.04
C ASN A 171 -15.56 0.05 13.41
N ASP A 172 -14.54 -0.26 14.20
CA ASP A 172 -13.14 -0.01 13.84
C ASP A 172 -12.72 -0.61 12.49
N ALA A 173 -13.06 -1.88 12.23
CA ALA A 173 -12.67 -2.55 10.98
C ALA A 173 -13.49 -2.05 9.79
N HIS A 174 -14.76 -1.67 10.01
CA HIS A 174 -15.63 -1.14 8.96
C HIS A 174 -15.21 0.28 8.56
N ALA A 175 -14.87 1.12 9.54
CA ALA A 175 -14.29 2.44 9.29
C ALA A 175 -12.92 2.33 8.59
N ALA A 176 -12.08 1.37 8.99
CA ALA A 176 -10.81 1.10 8.32
C ALA A 176 -11.00 0.67 6.86
N LEU A 177 -11.96 -0.22 6.59
CA LEU A 177 -12.30 -0.64 5.23
C LEU A 177 -12.78 0.55 4.40
N ARG A 178 -13.68 1.40 4.93
CA ARG A 178 -14.10 2.63 4.24
C ARG A 178 -12.92 3.56 3.94
N GLY A 179 -12.07 3.80 4.94
CA GLY A 179 -10.90 4.66 4.76
C GLY A 179 -9.96 4.14 3.67
N PHE A 180 -9.75 2.83 3.63
CA PHE A 180 -9.00 2.18 2.56
C PHE A 180 -9.68 2.32 1.19
N VAL A 181 -10.98 2.05 1.09
CA VAL A 181 -11.74 2.15 -0.16
C VAL A 181 -11.70 3.57 -0.73
N ASN A 182 -11.87 4.57 0.13
CA ASN A 182 -11.89 5.99 -0.24
C ASN A 182 -10.50 6.56 -0.56
N SER A 183 -9.43 5.87 -0.19
CA SER A 183 -8.05 6.28 -0.53
C SER A 183 -7.72 6.11 -2.02
N THR A 184 -6.68 6.81 -2.46
CA THR A 184 -6.12 6.78 -3.82
C THR A 184 -5.35 5.50 -4.14
N LEU A 185 -5.14 4.62 -3.16
CA LEU A 185 -4.38 3.39 -3.35
C LEU A 185 -5.06 2.42 -4.30
N GLU A 186 -4.30 1.71 -5.12
CA GLU A 186 -4.77 0.59 -5.94
C GLU A 186 -4.07 -0.69 -5.50
N SER A 187 -4.38 -1.15 -4.29
CA SER A 187 -3.64 -2.20 -3.58
C SER A 187 -4.56 -3.21 -2.92
N SER A 188 -4.01 -4.11 -2.12
CA SER A 188 -4.77 -5.13 -1.40
C SER A 188 -5.04 -4.75 0.06
N VAL A 189 -6.22 -5.12 0.55
CA VAL A 189 -6.47 -5.25 1.99
C VAL A 189 -6.22 -6.69 2.42
N VAL A 190 -5.24 -6.84 3.31
CA VAL A 190 -4.91 -8.10 3.99
C VAL A 190 -5.84 -8.26 5.17
N LEU A 191 -6.72 -9.26 5.13
CA LEU A 191 -7.58 -9.64 6.25
C LEU A 191 -6.83 -10.65 7.13
N SER A 192 -6.70 -10.33 8.42
CA SER A 192 -5.98 -11.16 9.38
C SER A 192 -6.78 -11.40 10.66
N ALA A 193 -6.23 -12.26 11.53
CA ALA A 193 -6.79 -12.62 12.82
C ALA A 193 -8.13 -13.39 12.77
N GLY A 194 -8.56 -13.89 11.62
CA GLY A 194 -9.76 -14.72 11.46
C GLY A 194 -10.78 -14.06 10.56
N MET A 195 -12.05 -14.44 10.74
CA MET A 195 -13.16 -14.01 9.90
C MET A 195 -14.18 -13.20 10.71
N ASN A 196 -14.63 -12.09 10.13
CA ASN A 196 -15.77 -11.31 10.61
C ASN A 196 -16.81 -11.26 9.48
N PRO A 197 -17.86 -12.11 9.52
CA PRO A 197 -18.85 -12.21 8.44
C PRO A 197 -19.52 -10.87 8.09
N ARG A 198 -19.68 -9.98 9.08
CA ARG A 198 -20.32 -8.67 8.89
C ARG A 198 -19.41 -7.75 8.06
N LEU A 199 -18.11 -7.73 8.39
CA LEU A 199 -17.13 -7.01 7.59
C LEU A 199 -17.03 -7.56 6.17
N TYR A 200 -17.06 -8.90 6.01
CA TYR A 200 -16.99 -9.54 4.69
C TYR A 200 -18.19 -9.14 3.82
N SER A 201 -19.41 -9.21 4.39
CA SER A 201 -20.62 -8.77 3.70
C SER A 201 -20.56 -7.27 3.33
N TYR A 202 -19.84 -6.47 4.11
CA TYR A 202 -19.68 -5.04 3.83
C TYR A 202 -18.82 -4.76 2.58
N PHE A 203 -17.94 -5.67 2.15
CA PHE A 203 -17.19 -5.51 0.89
C PHE A 203 -18.12 -5.36 -0.32
N GLU A 204 -19.26 -6.06 -0.33
CA GLU A 204 -20.26 -6.00 -1.41
C GLU A 204 -20.85 -4.60 -1.60
N SER A 205 -20.78 -3.76 -0.56
CA SER A 205 -21.25 -2.37 -0.63
C SER A 205 -20.33 -1.46 -1.47
N PHE A 206 -19.15 -1.94 -1.90
CA PHE A 206 -18.16 -1.15 -2.61
C PHE A 206 -17.84 -1.74 -3.98
N SER A 207 -18.18 -1.00 -5.03
CA SER A 207 -17.85 -1.36 -6.42
C SER A 207 -16.34 -1.50 -6.68
N ALA A 208 -15.49 -0.89 -5.84
CA ALA A 208 -14.04 -0.90 -5.99
C ALA A 208 -13.38 -2.29 -5.86
N PHE A 209 -14.08 -3.28 -5.30
CA PHE A 209 -13.61 -4.68 -5.21
C PHE A 209 -14.08 -5.56 -6.37
N PHE A 210 -14.87 -5.02 -7.30
CA PHE A 210 -15.33 -5.73 -8.49
C PHE A 210 -14.46 -5.34 -9.69
N PRO A 211 -14.28 -6.24 -10.67
CA PRO A 211 -13.52 -5.94 -11.87
C PRO A 211 -14.18 -4.82 -12.67
N ASP A 212 -13.36 -3.93 -13.22
CA ASP A 212 -13.81 -2.94 -14.19
C ASP A 212 -14.06 -3.57 -15.58
N ALA A 213 -14.39 -2.74 -16.58
CA ALA A 213 -14.61 -3.19 -17.95
C ALA A 213 -13.38 -3.85 -18.61
N ASN A 214 -12.18 -3.66 -18.05
CA ASN A 214 -10.92 -4.27 -18.51
C ASN A 214 -10.53 -5.51 -17.68
N ASN A 215 -11.41 -5.99 -16.80
CA ASN A 215 -11.14 -7.03 -15.80
C ASN A 215 -10.02 -6.66 -14.80
N ALA A 216 -9.80 -5.37 -14.56
CA ALA A 216 -8.84 -4.89 -13.57
C ALA A 216 -9.53 -4.65 -12.23
N LEU A 217 -8.88 -5.09 -11.14
CA LEU A 217 -9.32 -4.84 -9.77
C LEU A 217 -8.61 -3.62 -9.21
N LYS A 218 -9.38 -2.60 -8.83
CA LYS A 218 -8.85 -1.40 -8.18
C LYS A 218 -8.40 -1.70 -6.74
N LYS A 219 -9.26 -2.40 -5.98
CA LYS A 219 -8.95 -2.85 -4.62
C LYS A 219 -9.00 -4.38 -4.60
N LYS A 220 -7.98 -4.99 -4.00
CA LYS A 220 -7.84 -6.46 -3.90
C LYS A 220 -8.09 -6.92 -2.46
N ILE A 221 -8.41 -8.19 -2.30
CA ILE A 221 -8.55 -8.83 -0.99
C ILE A 221 -7.49 -9.92 -0.87
N THR A 222 -6.69 -9.85 0.19
CA THR A 222 -5.71 -10.89 0.54
C THR A 222 -6.13 -11.55 1.84
N LEU A 223 -6.36 -12.87 1.82
CA LEU A 223 -6.70 -13.63 3.02
C LEU A 223 -5.43 -14.17 3.69
N LYS A 224 -5.11 -13.69 4.89
CA LYS A 224 -3.99 -14.20 5.69
C LYS A 224 -4.46 -15.38 6.54
N VAL A 225 -4.27 -16.58 6.01
CA VAL A 225 -4.71 -17.86 6.60
C VAL A 225 -3.54 -18.80 6.85
N SER A 226 -3.68 -19.69 7.84
CA SER A 226 -2.67 -20.67 8.23
C SER A 226 -2.78 -22.01 7.50
N ASP A 227 -3.96 -22.31 6.94
CA ASP A 227 -4.28 -23.62 6.40
C ASP A 227 -5.29 -23.52 5.24
N PHE A 228 -5.31 -24.56 4.41
CA PHE A 228 -6.16 -24.63 3.21
C PHE A 228 -7.66 -24.59 3.54
N ARG A 229 -8.09 -25.20 4.66
CA ARG A 229 -9.50 -25.21 5.04
C ARG A 229 -9.98 -23.79 5.38
N SER A 230 -9.17 -23.04 6.13
CA SER A 230 -9.43 -21.63 6.43
C SER A 230 -9.47 -20.78 5.15
N ALA A 231 -8.57 -21.04 4.18
CA ALA A 231 -8.58 -20.38 2.88
C ALA A 231 -9.89 -20.62 2.13
N MET A 232 -10.33 -21.88 2.05
CA MET A 232 -11.55 -22.27 1.36
C MET A 232 -12.81 -21.70 2.03
N ILE A 233 -12.87 -21.70 3.37
CA ILE A 233 -14.03 -21.15 4.10
C ILE A 233 -14.13 -19.63 3.90
N GLN A 234 -13.02 -18.91 4.08
CA GLN A 234 -13.03 -17.44 3.98
C GLN A 234 -13.14 -16.98 2.53
N GLY A 235 -12.58 -17.71 1.56
CA GLY A 235 -12.64 -17.34 0.14
C GLY A 235 -13.98 -17.65 -0.54
N ASN A 236 -14.78 -18.56 0.03
CA ASN A 236 -16.11 -18.91 -0.50
C ASN A 236 -17.25 -18.14 0.17
N PHE A 237 -16.98 -17.43 1.26
CA PHE A 237 -17.97 -16.57 1.91
C PHE A 237 -18.10 -15.27 1.13
#